data_AF-A0A7S3AF73-F1
#
_entry.id   AF-A0A7S3AF73-F1
#
_cell.length_a   1.000
_cell.length_b   1.000
_cell.length_c   1.000
_cell.angle_alpha   90.00
_cell.angle_beta   90.00
_cell.angle_gamma   90.00
#
_symmetry.space_group_name_H-M   'P 1'
#
loop_
_entity.id
_entity.type
_entity.pdbx_description
1 polymer ?
#
loop_
_entity_poly.entity_id
_entity_poly.type
_entity_poly.pdbx_seq_one_letter_code
_entity_poly.pdbx_strand_id
1 'polypeptide(L)'
;VRRWTTNPALQAYITQLLSLAEAGDREAFARAFVPLDLSEDELMMYVTDLKQNEQQWIHLVSELGTIAAGVERIEGDQLTRATFFFAHAMLEGCDREVTFIHVEGEWRAEG
;
A
#
# COMPACT_ATOMS: atom_id res chain seq x y z
N VAL A 1 -21.17 2.09 0.93
CA VAL A 1 -20.81 2.72 -0.37
C VAL A 1 -19.30 2.69 -0.46
N ARG A 2 -18.72 2.17 -1.54
CA ARG A 2 -17.25 2.19 -1.73
C ARG A 2 -16.79 3.59 -2.16
N ARG A 3 -15.61 3.99 -1.70
CA ARG A 3 -14.99 5.28 -1.96
C ARG A 3 -13.60 5.07 -2.56
N TRP A 4 -13.25 5.91 -3.52
CA TRP A 4 -11.92 5.98 -4.11
C TRP A 4 -11.28 7.30 -3.73
N THR A 5 -9.96 7.36 -3.79
CA THR A 5 -9.28 8.65 -3.69
C THR A 5 -9.74 9.56 -4.81
N THR A 6 -9.93 10.85 -4.50
CA THR A 6 -10.24 11.86 -5.51
C THR A 6 -8.99 12.31 -6.27
N ASN A 7 -7.80 11.92 -5.82
CA ASN A 7 -6.54 12.25 -6.46
C ASN A 7 -6.15 11.18 -7.49
N PRO A 8 -6.13 11.52 -8.80
CA PRO A 8 -5.83 10.55 -9.85
C PRO A 8 -4.38 10.05 -9.81
N ALA A 9 -3.43 10.86 -9.33
CA ALA A 9 -2.03 10.45 -9.20
C ALA A 9 -1.87 9.40 -8.09
N LEU A 10 -2.54 9.58 -6.95
CA LEU A 10 -2.57 8.59 -5.87
C LEU A 10 -3.26 7.30 -6.33
N GLN A 11 -4.38 7.40 -7.07
CA GLN A 11 -5.05 6.22 -7.61
C GLN A 11 -4.14 5.43 -8.57
N ALA A 12 -3.44 6.13 -9.48
CA ALA A 12 -2.50 5.51 -10.41
C ALA A 12 -1.33 4.82 -9.68
N TYR A 13 -0.80 5.46 -8.65
CA TYR A 13 0.25 4.89 -7.79
C TYR A 13 -0.20 3.61 -7.08
N ILE A 14 -1.40 3.60 -6.48
CA ILE A 14 -1.96 2.39 -5.85
C ILE A 14 -2.13 1.26 -6.88
N THR A 15 -2.60 1.56 -8.09
CA THR A 15 -2.72 0.58 -9.18
C THR A 15 -1.36 0.04 -9.63
N GLN A 16 -0.33 0.89 -9.66
CA GLN A 16 1.04 0.47 -9.95
C GLN A 16 1.58 -0.48 -8.88
N LEU A 17 1.41 -0.14 -7.59
CA LEU A 17 1.81 -1.01 -6.48
C LEU A 17 1.14 -2.38 -6.57
N LEU A 18 -0.18 -2.41 -6.80
CA LEU A 18 -0.92 -3.65 -6.96
C LEU A 18 -0.39 -4.48 -8.14
N SER A 19 -0.07 -3.84 -9.27
CA SER A 19 0.47 -4.53 -10.44
C SER A 19 1.84 -5.18 -10.15
N LEU A 20 2.72 -4.48 -9.41
CA LEU A 20 4.00 -5.04 -8.97
C LEU A 20 3.78 -6.22 -8.01
N ALA A 21 2.81 -6.08 -7.10
CA ALA A 21 2.49 -7.10 -6.11
C ALA A 21 1.88 -8.37 -6.76
N GLU A 22 0.97 -8.21 -7.72
CA GLU A 22 0.38 -9.31 -8.49
C GLU A 22 1.41 -10.01 -9.40
N ALA A 23 2.38 -9.26 -9.92
CA ALA A 23 3.51 -9.83 -10.68
C ALA A 23 4.52 -10.58 -9.79
N GLY A 24 4.40 -10.50 -8.46
CA GLY A 24 5.33 -11.09 -7.52
C GLY A 24 6.69 -10.38 -7.44
N ASP A 25 6.81 -9.17 -7.99
CA ASP A 25 8.04 -8.39 -7.95
C ASP A 25 8.18 -7.67 -6.60
N ARG A 26 8.52 -8.44 -5.57
CA ARG A 26 8.63 -7.97 -4.17
C ARG A 26 9.66 -6.88 -3.99
N GLU A 27 10.73 -6.87 -4.78
CA GLU A 27 11.78 -5.87 -4.66
C GLU A 27 11.34 -4.53 -5.28
N ALA A 28 10.82 -4.55 -6.50
CA ALA A 28 10.28 -3.33 -7.11
C ALA A 28 9.09 -2.79 -6.31
N PHE A 29 8.23 -3.69 -5.80
CA PHE A 29 7.17 -3.34 -4.88
C PHE A 29 7.72 -2.63 -3.63
N ALA A 30 8.68 -3.24 -2.93
CA ALA A 30 9.23 -2.68 -1.71
C ALA A 30 9.84 -1.29 -1.95
N ARG A 31 10.66 -1.13 -3.00
CA ARG A 31 11.27 0.17 -3.36
C ARG A 31 10.24 1.26 -3.65
N ALA A 32 9.11 0.89 -4.24
CA ALA A 32 8.01 1.83 -4.49
C ALA A 32 7.16 2.10 -3.25
N PHE A 33 7.05 1.12 -2.34
CA PHE A 33 6.11 1.15 -1.22
C PHE A 33 6.68 1.83 0.03
N VAL A 34 7.93 1.54 0.40
CA VAL A 34 8.53 1.98 1.67
C VAL A 34 8.91 3.47 1.68
N PRO A 35 9.04 4.10 2.85
CA PRO A 35 9.49 5.49 2.98
C PRO A 35 10.83 5.77 2.25
N LEU A 36 10.98 7.00 1.73
CA LEU A 36 12.17 7.42 0.98
C LEU A 36 13.44 7.55 1.85
N ASP A 37 13.28 7.71 3.16
CA ASP A 37 14.37 7.86 4.12
C ASP A 37 14.87 6.52 4.68
N LEU A 38 14.31 5.39 4.21
CA LEU A 38 14.74 4.06 4.57
C LEU A 38 16.14 3.75 3.97
N SER A 39 17.05 3.21 4.77
CA SER A 39 18.36 2.77 4.27
C SER A 39 18.24 1.54 3.36
N GLU A 40 19.25 1.31 2.50
CA GLU A 40 19.25 0.12 1.63
C GLU A 40 19.28 -1.19 2.44
N ASP A 41 19.97 -1.22 3.59
CA ASP A 41 19.99 -2.40 4.46
C ASP A 41 18.60 -2.70 5.04
N GLU A 42 17.87 -1.68 5.49
CA GLU A 42 16.49 -1.80 5.99
C GLU A 42 15.53 -2.23 4.89
N LEU A 43 15.65 -1.66 3.69
CA LEU A 43 14.89 -2.08 2.51
C LEU A 43 15.13 -3.57 2.23
N MET A 44 16.40 -4.00 2.22
CA MET A 44 16.74 -5.38 1.90
C MET A 44 16.31 -6.36 2.99
N MET A 45 16.28 -5.95 4.26
CA MET A 45 15.65 -6.71 5.33
C MET A 45 14.15 -6.89 5.07
N TYR A 46 13.44 -5.80 4.76
CA TYR A 46 12.02 -5.86 4.43
C TYR A 46 11.73 -6.75 3.21
N VAL A 47 12.52 -6.64 2.14
CA VAL A 47 12.41 -7.52 0.95
C VAL A 47 12.65 -8.99 1.32
N THR A 48 13.59 -9.25 2.23
CA THR A 48 13.86 -10.62 2.72
C THR A 48 12.65 -11.17 3.47
N ASP A 49 12.05 -10.38 4.35
CA ASP A 49 10.85 -10.78 5.09
C ASP A 49 9.68 -11.06 4.13
N LEU A 50 9.44 -10.19 3.15
CA LEU A 50 8.41 -10.41 2.13
C LEU A 50 8.63 -11.70 1.32
N LYS A 51 9.89 -12.08 1.07
CA LYS A 51 10.24 -13.31 0.36
C LYS A 51 10.10 -14.56 1.23
N GLN A 52 10.32 -14.45 2.54
CA GLN A 52 10.25 -15.56 3.48
C GLN A 52 8.84 -15.81 4.01
N ASN A 53 8.00 -14.78 4.06
CA ASN A 53 6.65 -14.84 4.60
C ASN A 53 5.59 -14.70 3.51
N GLU A 54 5.31 -15.81 2.82
CA GLU A 54 4.30 -15.85 1.75
C GLU A 54 2.90 -15.42 2.23
N GLN A 55 2.53 -15.77 3.46
CA GLN A 55 1.21 -15.41 4.00
C GLN A 55 1.09 -13.89 4.17
N GLN A 56 2.13 -13.25 4.68
CA GLN A 56 2.19 -11.79 4.78
C GLN A 56 2.11 -11.14 3.40
N TRP A 57 2.80 -11.70 2.40
CA TRP A 57 2.72 -11.21 1.02
C TRP A 57 1.29 -11.27 0.48
N ILE A 58 0.62 -12.43 0.63
CA ILE A 58 -0.76 -12.62 0.19
C ILE A 58 -1.71 -11.64 0.86
N HIS A 59 -1.55 -11.41 2.16
CA HIS A 59 -2.35 -10.42 2.89
C HIS A 59 -2.13 -9.01 2.32
N LEU A 60 -0.88 -8.60 2.12
CA LEU A 60 -0.55 -7.27 1.59
C LEU A 60 -1.12 -7.04 0.18
N VAL A 61 -1.02 -8.03 -0.70
CA VAL A 61 -1.62 -7.99 -2.05
C VAL A 61 -3.14 -7.81 -1.94
N SER A 62 -3.78 -8.55 -1.02
CA SER A 62 -5.23 -8.49 -0.78
C SER A 62 -5.69 -7.14 -0.22
N GLU A 63 -4.90 -6.54 0.68
CA GLU A 63 -5.13 -5.20 1.21
C GLU A 63 -5.05 -4.16 0.09
N LEU A 64 -4.00 -4.20 -0.74
CA LEU A 64 -3.86 -3.28 -1.89
C LEU A 64 -4.99 -3.45 -2.91
N GLY A 65 -5.40 -4.68 -3.19
CA GLY A 65 -6.56 -4.98 -4.03
C GLY A 65 -7.84 -4.36 -3.49
N THR A 66 -8.03 -4.40 -2.17
CA THR A 66 -9.18 -3.78 -1.49
C THR A 66 -9.12 -2.26 -1.62
N ILE A 67 -7.95 -1.65 -1.42
CA ILE A 67 -7.77 -0.20 -1.57
C ILE A 67 -8.05 0.25 -3.02
N ALA A 68 -7.50 -0.47 -4.01
CA ALA A 68 -7.70 -0.18 -5.43
C ALA A 68 -9.18 -0.31 -5.86
N ALA A 69 -9.90 -1.28 -5.29
CA ALA A 69 -11.32 -1.52 -5.57
C ALA A 69 -12.28 -0.57 -4.83
N GLY A 70 -11.73 0.30 -3.97
CA GLY A 70 -12.46 1.28 -3.19
C GLY A 70 -12.82 0.78 -1.78
N VAL A 71 -12.72 1.69 -0.82
CA VAL A 71 -12.81 1.41 0.62
C VAL A 71 -14.04 2.05 1.28
N GLU A 72 -14.24 1.82 2.56
CA GLU A 72 -15.41 2.33 3.29
C GLU A 72 -15.25 3.82 3.63
N ARG A 73 -14.03 4.22 4.01
CA ARG A 73 -13.70 5.56 4.43
C ARG A 73 -12.27 5.92 4.01
N ILE A 74 -12.11 7.17 3.59
CA ILE A 74 -10.80 7.78 3.29
C ILE A 74 -10.75 9.09 4.07
N GLU A 75 -9.64 9.32 4.76
CA GLU A 75 -9.35 10.56 5.48
C GLU A 75 -8.07 11.21 4.98
N GLY A 76 -7.80 12.43 5.44
CA GLY A 76 -6.74 13.29 4.92
C GLY A 76 -7.22 14.19 3.78
N ASP A 77 -6.32 15.06 3.32
CA ASP A 77 -6.60 15.98 2.22
C ASP A 77 -6.55 15.30 0.84
N GLN A 78 -6.03 14.07 0.77
CA GLN A 78 -5.79 13.28 -0.44
C GLN A 78 -4.85 13.95 -1.45
N LEU A 79 -4.15 15.01 -1.04
CA LEU A 79 -3.16 15.74 -1.84
C LEU A 79 -1.75 15.55 -1.28
N THR A 80 -1.62 15.59 0.05
CA THR A 80 -0.38 15.37 0.77
C THR A 80 -0.43 14.11 1.63
N ARG A 81 -1.63 13.71 2.07
CA ARG A 81 -1.84 12.55 2.93
C ARG A 81 -3.22 11.93 2.67
N ALA A 82 -3.28 10.62 2.60
CA ALA A 82 -4.53 9.87 2.52
C ALA A 82 -4.47 8.62 3.39
N THR A 83 -5.43 8.45 4.29
CA THR A 83 -5.57 7.24 5.11
C THR A 83 -6.82 6.47 4.67
N PHE A 84 -6.63 5.23 4.25
CA PHE A 84 -7.69 4.34 3.75
C PHE A 84 -8.10 3.37 4.84
N PHE A 85 -9.40 3.27 5.13
CA PHE A 85 -9.96 2.38 6.15
C PHE A 85 -10.86 1.34 5.51
N PHE A 86 -10.60 0.07 5.79
CA PHE A 86 -11.28 -1.06 5.18
C PHE A 86 -11.19 -2.32 6.06
N ALA A 87 -12.17 -3.21 5.93
CA ALA A 87 -12.07 -4.56 6.48
C ALA A 87 -11.09 -5.41 5.66
N HIS A 88 -10.24 -6.18 6.32
CA HIS A 88 -9.29 -7.09 5.68
C HIS A 88 -10.05 -8.20 4.93
N ALA A 89 -9.82 -8.33 3.63
CA ALA A 89 -10.61 -9.24 2.79
C ALA A 89 -10.46 -10.73 3.13
N MET A 90 -9.36 -11.12 3.79
CA MET A 90 -9.09 -12.52 4.17
C MET A 90 -9.16 -12.79 5.69
N LEU A 91 -9.36 -11.76 6.52
CA LEU A 91 -9.34 -11.89 7.98
C LEU A 91 -10.63 -11.29 8.53
N GLU A 92 -11.61 -12.15 8.80
CA GLU A 92 -12.92 -11.72 9.26
C GLU A 92 -12.84 -10.96 10.59
N GLY A 93 -13.54 -9.82 10.67
CA GLY A 93 -13.53 -8.96 11.84
C GLY A 93 -12.23 -8.17 12.06
N CYS A 94 -11.31 -8.17 11.10
CA CYS A 94 -10.07 -7.39 11.16
C CYS A 94 -10.21 -6.11 10.32
N ASP A 95 -10.36 -4.97 10.99
CA ASP A 95 -10.29 -3.67 10.34
C ASP A 95 -8.83 -3.23 10.16
N ARG A 96 -8.56 -2.56 9.04
CA ARG A 96 -7.23 -2.11 8.63
C ARG A 96 -7.26 -0.64 8.25
N GLU A 97 -6.12 -0.02 8.46
CA GLU A 97 -5.84 1.31 7.95
C GLU A 97 -4.48 1.30 7.24
N VAL A 98 -4.40 1.98 6.10
CA VAL A 98 -3.15 2.21 5.38
C VAL A 98 -3.07 3.69 5.05
N THR A 99 -1.98 4.33 5.45
CA THR A 99 -1.73 5.73 5.12
C THR A 99 -0.71 5.84 4.00
N PHE A 100 -1.00 6.71 3.05
CA PHE A 100 -0.04 7.15 2.04
C PHE A 100 0.25 8.64 2.24
N ILE A 101 1.52 9.02 2.11
CA ILE A 101 2.00 10.39 2.18
C ILE A 101 2.70 10.76 0.87
N HIS A 102 2.56 12.01 0.45
CA HIS A 102 3.21 12.55 -0.73
C HIS A 102 4.44 13.35 -0.30
N VAL A 103 5.62 12.81 -0.56
CA VAL A 103 6.92 13.34 -0.14
C VAL A 103 7.82 13.43 -1.35
N GLU A 104 8.49 14.57 -1.52
CA GLU A 104 9.43 14.82 -2.64
C GLU A 104 8.83 14.58 -4.05
N GLY A 105 7.51 14.70 -4.20
CA GLY A 105 6.82 14.50 -5.48
C GLY A 105 6.38 13.05 -5.74
N GLU A 106 6.55 12.15 -4.77
CA GLU A 106 6.17 10.75 -4.87
C GLU A 106 5.26 10.34 -3.72
N TRP A 107 4.34 9.41 -3.98
CA TRP A 107 3.55 8.77 -2.93
C TRP A 107 4.34 7.61 -2.33
N ARG A 108 4.25 7.45 -1.00
CA ARG A 108 4.81 6.33 -0.22
C ARG A 108 3.83 5.89 0.85
N ALA A 109 3.91 4.62 1.26
CA ALA A 109 3.20 4.19 2.45
C ALA A 109 3.88 4.78 3.70
N GLU A 110 3.07 5.21 4.66
CA GLU A 110 3.52 5.61 5.98
C GLU A 110 3.43 4.39 6.90
N GLY A 111 4.55 3.98 7.50
CA GLY A 111 4.67 2.80 8.34
C GLY A 111 5.98 2.76 9.09
#